data_AF-A0A2N6FE99-F1
#
_entry.id   AF-A0A2N6FE99-F1
#
_cell.length_a   1.000
_cell.length_b   1.000
_cell.length_c   1.000
_cell.angle_alpha   90.00
_cell.angle_beta   90.00
_cell.angle_gamma   90.00
#
_symmetry.space_group_name_H-M   'P 1'
#
loop_
_entity.id
_entity.type
_entity.pdbx_description
1 polymer ?
#
loop_
_entity_poly.entity_id
_entity_poly.type
_entity_poly.pdbx_seq_one_letter_code
_entity_poly.pdbx_strand_id
1 'polypeptide(L)'
;MDYENILPKALAKLFPEQGVRAEVESILSAYGTEKFHREGARVKTAILKVAGNKLEEIKRCTEIACCDYRDILCMAEYPNQSGRWGLKAKNPETYKKLVQKGLNQHKKWLESIQAV
;
A
#
# COMPACT_ATOMS: atom_id res chain seq x y z
N MET A 1 8.27 -7.76 8.59
CA MET A 1 8.78 -7.06 7.40
C MET A 1 9.07 -5.64 7.83
N ASP A 2 10.26 -5.13 7.52
CA ASP A 2 10.74 -3.87 8.07
C ASP A 2 10.30 -2.68 7.20
N TYR A 3 9.09 -2.19 7.46
CA TYR A 3 8.50 -1.11 6.66
C TYR A 3 9.16 0.25 6.88
N GLU A 4 9.79 0.47 8.03
CA GLU A 4 10.51 1.71 8.33
C GLU A 4 11.71 1.88 7.40
N ASN A 5 12.38 0.77 7.04
CA ASN A 5 13.45 0.78 6.04
C ASN A 5 12.96 0.67 4.59
N ILE A 6 11.77 0.11 4.34
CA ILE A 6 11.22 -0.02 2.98
C ILE A 6 10.63 1.30 2.48
N LEU A 7 9.92 2.04 3.32
CA LEU A 7 9.25 3.30 2.94
C LEU A 7 10.21 4.31 2.28
N PRO A 8 11.36 4.68 2.86
CA PRO A 8 12.29 5.64 2.23
C PRO A 8 12.84 5.12 0.90
N LYS A 9 13.10 3.81 0.77
CA LYS A 9 13.52 3.21 -0.51
C LYS A 9 12.42 3.27 -1.56
N ALA A 10 11.17 3.01 -1.18
CA ALA A 10 10.02 3.10 -2.07
C ALA A 10 9.83 4.54 -2.60
N LEU A 11 9.93 5.53 -1.71
CA LEU A 11 9.90 6.95 -2.06
C LEU A 11 11.01 7.31 -3.03
N ALA A 12 12.25 6.92 -2.73
CA ALA A 12 13.40 7.21 -3.59
C ALA A 12 13.28 6.57 -4.98
N LYS A 13 12.76 5.34 -5.06
CA LYS A 13 12.57 4.62 -6.32
C LYS A 13 11.44 5.20 -7.18
N LEU A 14 10.30 5.53 -6.57
CA LEU A 14 9.13 6.04 -7.30
C LEU A 14 9.25 7.52 -7.66
N PHE A 15 9.94 8.29 -6.81
CA PHE A 15 10.11 9.74 -6.93
C PHE A 15 11.60 10.09 -6.79
N PRO A 16 12.40 9.91 -7.85
CA PRO A 16 13.84 10.21 -7.81
C PRO A 16 14.15 11.70 -7.66
N GLU A 17 13.27 12.57 -8.17
CA GLU A 17 13.37 14.03 -8.05
C GLU A 17 12.99 14.48 -6.63
N GLN A 18 13.82 15.32 -6.03
CA GLN A 18 13.72 15.67 -4.60
C GLN A 18 12.49 16.53 -4.29
N GLY A 19 12.14 17.48 -5.16
CA GLY A 19 10.98 18.36 -4.99
C GLY A 19 9.68 17.57 -4.96
N VAL A 20 9.47 16.72 -5.98
CA VAL A 20 8.29 15.84 -6.06
C VAL A 20 8.27 14.84 -4.91
N ARG A 21 9.42 14.30 -4.50
CA ARG A 21 9.49 13.41 -3.33
C ARG A 21 9.04 14.11 -2.06
N ALA A 22 9.52 15.34 -1.81
CA ALA A 22 9.13 16.12 -0.64
C ALA A 22 7.63 16.44 -0.65
N GLU A 23 7.04 16.70 -1.83
CA GLU A 23 5.60 16.87 -1.99
C GLU A 23 4.82 15.60 -1.61
N VAL A 24 5.27 14.44 -2.10
CA VAL A 24 4.67 13.13 -1.75
C VAL A 24 4.79 12.84 -0.25
N GLU A 25 5.95 13.09 0.35
CA GLU A 25 6.18 12.94 1.79
C GLU A 25 5.25 13.84 2.61
N SER A 26 5.05 15.08 2.15
CA SER A 26 4.11 16.03 2.76
C SER A 26 2.68 15.49 2.72
N ILE A 27 2.22 14.97 1.58
CA ILE A 27 0.88 14.35 1.46
C ILE A 27 0.75 13.17 2.44
N LEU A 28 1.71 12.24 2.41
CA LEU A 28 1.70 11.05 3.28
C LEU A 28 1.81 11.39 4.78
N SER A 29 2.31 12.59 5.13
CA SER A 29 2.38 13.04 6.53
C SER A 29 1.01 13.21 7.18
N ALA A 30 -0.05 13.39 6.37
CA ALA A 30 -1.43 13.43 6.86
C ALA A 30 -1.86 12.12 7.54
N TYR A 31 -1.32 10.98 7.12
CA TYR A 31 -1.57 9.70 7.77
C TYR A 31 -0.63 9.47 8.95
N GLY A 32 -1.19 9.00 10.07
CA GLY A 32 -0.49 8.81 11.35
C GLY A 32 -0.72 9.90 12.41
N THR A 33 -1.54 10.91 12.12
CA THR A 33 -1.85 12.01 13.05
C THR A 33 -2.93 11.67 14.08
N GLU A 34 -3.89 10.83 13.72
CA GLU A 34 -4.98 10.38 14.59
C GLU A 34 -4.60 9.17 15.44
N LYS A 35 -5.20 9.04 16.63
CA LYS A 35 -4.94 7.93 17.59
C LYS A 35 -5.27 6.55 17.04
N PHE A 36 -6.19 6.48 16.07
CA PHE A 36 -6.61 5.23 15.43
C PHE A 36 -5.79 4.90 14.18
N HIS A 37 -4.96 5.82 13.68
CA HIS A 37 -4.00 5.51 12.64
C HIS A 37 -2.93 4.59 13.22
N ARG A 38 -2.77 3.41 12.61
CA ARG A 38 -1.80 2.41 13.01
C ARG A 38 -0.84 2.12 11.88
N GLU A 39 0.31 1.54 12.23
CA GLU A 39 1.25 0.95 11.27
C GLU A 39 1.72 1.95 10.19
N GLY A 40 2.13 3.15 10.63
CA GLY A 40 2.43 4.30 9.77
C GLY A 40 3.23 3.96 8.52
N ALA A 41 4.41 3.36 8.66
CA ALA A 41 5.24 3.02 7.52
C ALA A 41 4.63 1.95 6.60
N ARG A 42 3.93 0.94 7.16
CA ARG A 42 3.25 -0.10 6.39
C ARG A 42 2.14 0.49 5.53
N VAL A 43 1.31 1.35 6.11
CA VAL A 43 0.19 1.98 5.40
C VAL A 43 0.70 2.97 4.35
N LYS A 44 1.67 3.82 4.67
CA LYS A 44 2.29 4.73 3.70
C LYS A 44 2.92 3.96 2.53
N THR A 45 3.61 2.86 2.81
CA THR A 45 4.14 1.95 1.78
C THR A 45 3.02 1.33 0.92
N ALA A 46 1.90 0.94 1.54
CA ALA A 46 0.74 0.41 0.83
C ALA A 46 0.08 1.47 -0.08
N ILE A 47 -0.01 2.73 0.36
CA ILE A 47 -0.43 3.87 -0.46
C ILE A 47 0.45 3.97 -1.72
N LEU A 48 1.78 3.99 -1.53
CA LEU A 48 2.75 4.05 -2.63
C LEU A 48 2.58 2.90 -3.63
N LYS A 49 2.32 1.69 -3.13
CA LYS A 49 2.10 0.52 -3.99
C LYS A 49 0.82 0.63 -4.81
N VAL A 50 -0.27 1.09 -4.21
CA VAL A 50 -1.59 1.18 -4.86
C VAL A 50 -1.60 2.30 -5.88
N ALA A 51 -1.10 3.48 -5.51
CA ALA A 51 -1.11 4.68 -6.35
C ALA A 51 0.02 4.73 -7.38
N GLY A 52 1.15 4.07 -7.10
CA GLY A 52 2.36 4.15 -7.93
C GLY A 52 3.00 5.54 -7.85
N ASN A 53 3.38 6.10 -9.00
CA ASN A 53 4.01 7.42 -9.11
C ASN A 53 3.02 8.56 -9.44
N LYS A 54 1.71 8.34 -9.24
CA LYS A 54 0.66 9.29 -9.58
C LYS A 54 0.25 10.11 -8.36
N LEU A 55 0.62 11.40 -8.34
CA LEU A 55 0.41 12.28 -7.19
C LEU A 55 -1.06 12.37 -6.73
N GLU A 56 -1.99 12.53 -7.67
CA GLU A 56 -3.43 12.59 -7.36
C GLU A 56 -3.95 11.29 -6.72
N GLU A 57 -3.46 10.12 -7.17
CA GLU A 57 -3.82 8.85 -6.56
C GLU A 57 -3.18 8.67 -5.18
N ILE A 58 -1.98 9.22 -4.95
CA ILE A 58 -1.34 9.24 -3.62
C ILE A 58 -2.21 10.03 -2.66
N LYS A 59 -2.66 11.22 -3.07
CA LYS A 59 -3.55 12.07 -2.28
C LYS A 59 -4.84 11.34 -1.95
N ARG A 60 -5.53 10.82 -2.97
CA ARG A 60 -6.78 10.06 -2.81
C ARG A 60 -6.62 8.84 -1.88
N CYS A 61 -5.56 8.06 -2.06
CA CYS A 61 -5.30 6.90 -1.21
C CYS A 61 -4.94 7.30 0.22
N THR A 62 -4.28 8.43 0.42
CA THR A 62 -4.00 8.97 1.76
C THR A 62 -5.28 9.38 2.48
N GLU A 63 -6.21 10.06 1.78
CA GLU A 63 -7.53 10.41 2.31
C GLU A 63 -8.32 9.14 2.71
N ILE A 64 -8.33 8.12 1.86
CA ILE A 64 -8.94 6.82 2.19
C ILE A 64 -8.28 6.20 3.42
N ALA A 65 -6.95 6.22 3.51
CA ALA A 65 -6.24 5.67 4.66
C ALA A 65 -6.60 6.39 5.97
N CYS A 66 -6.77 7.71 5.92
CA CYS A 66 -7.15 8.52 7.08
C CYS A 66 -8.58 8.20 7.56
N CYS A 67 -9.48 7.77 6.68
CA CYS A 67 -10.81 7.29 7.06
C CYS A 67 -10.77 5.85 7.58
N ASP A 68 -10.19 4.92 6.81
CA ASP A 68 -9.96 3.53 7.20
C ASP A 68 -8.75 2.94 6.49
N TYR A 69 -7.63 2.85 7.22
CA TYR A 69 -6.37 2.33 6.68
C TYR A 69 -6.45 0.88 6.20
N ARG A 70 -7.44 0.10 6.68
CA ARG A 70 -7.59 -1.30 6.30
C ARG A 70 -8.01 -1.45 4.84
N ASP A 71 -8.69 -0.47 4.26
CA ASP A 71 -9.04 -0.47 2.85
C ASP A 71 -7.79 -0.40 1.97
N ILE A 72 -6.85 0.47 2.32
CA ILE A 72 -5.56 0.56 1.61
C ILE A 72 -4.76 -0.74 1.78
N LEU A 73 -4.69 -1.29 2.99
CA LEU A 73 -4.00 -2.57 3.20
C LEU A 73 -4.65 -3.70 2.39
N CYS A 74 -5.98 -3.73 2.31
CA CYS A 74 -6.71 -4.73 1.53
C CYS A 74 -6.39 -4.60 0.03
N MET A 75 -6.43 -3.38 -0.52
CA MET A 75 -6.08 -3.13 -1.92
C MET A 75 -4.62 -3.47 -2.23
N ALA A 76 -3.71 -3.13 -1.33
CA ALA A 76 -2.29 -3.37 -1.53
C ALA A 76 -1.95 -4.86 -1.39
N GLU A 77 -2.33 -5.52 -0.30
CA GLU A 77 -1.86 -6.86 0.04
C GLU A 77 -2.74 -7.96 -0.58
N TYR A 78 -4.00 -7.64 -0.86
CA TYR A 78 -4.98 -8.59 -1.37
C TYR A 78 -5.78 -8.04 -2.58
N PRO A 79 -5.12 -7.59 -3.66
CA PRO A 79 -5.80 -6.98 -4.80
C PRO A 79 -6.73 -7.94 -5.55
N ASN A 80 -6.51 -9.26 -5.41
CA ASN A 80 -7.25 -10.28 -6.17
C ASN A 80 -8.57 -10.73 -5.50
N GLN A 81 -8.84 -10.29 -4.26
CA GLN A 81 -10.06 -10.63 -3.53
C GLN A 81 -11.03 -9.44 -3.38
N SER A 82 -10.57 -8.20 -3.59
CA SER A 82 -11.42 -7.02 -3.51
C SER A 82 -12.58 -7.12 -4.51
N GLY A 83 -13.80 -6.84 -4.04
CA GLY A 83 -15.02 -6.92 -4.85
C GLY A 83 -15.58 -8.33 -5.10
N ARG A 84 -14.92 -9.41 -4.65
CA ARG A 84 -15.38 -10.80 -4.85
C ARG A 84 -16.23 -11.33 -3.68
N TRP A 85 -17.30 -10.62 -3.38
CA TRP A 85 -18.21 -10.94 -2.27
C TRP A 85 -18.78 -12.36 -2.38
N GLY A 86 -18.72 -13.10 -1.28
CA GLY A 86 -19.22 -14.48 -1.20
C GLY A 86 -18.34 -15.54 -1.88
N LEU A 87 -17.24 -15.17 -2.57
CA LEU A 87 -16.37 -16.16 -3.21
C LEU A 87 -15.76 -17.13 -2.21
N LYS A 88 -15.40 -16.66 -1.01
CA LYS A 88 -14.86 -17.52 0.06
C LYS A 88 -15.81 -18.66 0.43
N ALA A 89 -17.11 -18.39 0.47
CA ALA A 89 -18.14 -19.38 0.79
C ALA A 89 -18.47 -20.29 -0.41
N LYS A 90 -18.56 -19.71 -1.62
CA LYS A 90 -18.93 -20.43 -2.85
C LYS A 90 -17.82 -21.33 -3.37
N ASN A 91 -16.57 -20.86 -3.32
CA ASN A 91 -15.40 -21.59 -3.81
C ASN A 91 -14.15 -21.27 -2.96
N PRO A 92 -14.01 -21.93 -1.80
CA PRO A 92 -12.90 -21.69 -0.86
C PRO A 92 -11.51 -21.90 -1.47
N GLU A 93 -11.36 -22.87 -2.38
CA GLU A 93 -10.07 -23.19 -2.99
C GLU A 93 -9.62 -22.11 -3.99
N THR A 94 -10.54 -21.61 -4.81
CA THR A 94 -10.25 -20.45 -5.67
C THR A 94 -9.93 -19.21 -4.83
N TYR A 95 -10.65 -19.00 -3.73
CA TYR A 95 -10.38 -17.89 -2.80
C TYR A 95 -8.95 -17.96 -2.24
N LYS A 96 -8.53 -19.12 -1.71
CA LYS A 96 -7.16 -19.33 -1.20
C LYS A 96 -6.09 -19.05 -2.26
N LYS A 97 -6.30 -19.51 -3.50
CA LYS A 97 -5.36 -19.25 -4.61
C LYS A 97 -5.23 -17.76 -4.91
N LEU A 98 -6.32 -16.99 -4.88
CA LEU A 98 -6.29 -15.54 -5.12
C LEU A 98 -5.60 -14.79 -3.98
N VAL A 99 -5.83 -15.20 -2.73
CA VAL A 99 -5.12 -14.66 -1.55
C VAL A 99 -3.62 -14.88 -1.72
N GLN A 100 -3.20 -16.11 -1.98
CA GLN A 100 -1.78 -16.43 -2.14
C GLN A 100 -1.16 -15.66 -3.31
N LYS A 101 -1.88 -15.50 -4.42
CA LYS A 101 -1.44 -14.71 -5.57
C LYS A 101 -1.23 -13.24 -5.19
N GLY A 102 -2.16 -12.64 -4.44
CA GLY A 102 -2.06 -11.25 -3.97
C GLY A 102 -0.86 -11.04 -3.04
N LEU A 103 -0.70 -11.93 -2.06
CA LEU A 103 0.44 -11.91 -1.13
C LEU A 103 1.77 -12.06 -1.86
N ASN A 104 1.85 -12.97 -2.85
CA ASN A 104 3.05 -13.14 -3.66
C ASN A 104 3.37 -11.90 -4.50
N GLN A 105 2.35 -11.23 -5.07
CA GLN A 105 2.53 -9.97 -5.79
C GLN A 105 3.05 -8.87 -4.85
N HIS A 106 2.52 -8.79 -3.63
CA HIS A 106 3.00 -7.85 -2.61
C HIS A 106 4.44 -8.11 -2.21
N LYS A 107 4.77 -9.36 -1.89
CA LYS A 107 6.13 -9.76 -1.54
C LYS A 107 7.13 -9.42 -2.65
N LYS A 108 6.83 -9.78 -3.90
CA LYS A 108 7.68 -9.46 -5.06
C LYS A 108 7.88 -7.96 -5.24
N TRP A 109 6.83 -7.17 -5.04
CA TRP A 109 6.95 -5.71 -5.12
C TRP A 109 7.89 -5.18 -4.04
N LEU A 110 7.75 -5.62 -2.78
CA LEU A 110 8.62 -5.22 -1.68
C LEU A 110 10.07 -5.65 -1.89
N GLU A 111 10.31 -6.88 -2.36
CA GLU A 111 11.64 -7.36 -2.74
C GLU A 111 12.26 -6.46 -3.82
N SER A 112 11.47 -6.03 -4.81
CA SER A 112 11.94 -5.10 -5.84
C SER A 112 12.34 -3.73 -5.28
N ILE A 113 11.74 -3.29 -4.18
CA ILE A 113 12.12 -2.05 -3.50
C ILE A 113 13.40 -2.24 -2.70
N GLN A 114 13.55 -3.38 -2.02
CA GLN A 114 14.71 -3.66 -1.17
C GLN A 114 16.00 -3.92 -1.95
N ALA A 115 15.89 -4.40 -3.19
CA ALA A 115 17.02 -4.62 -4.10
C ALA A 115 17.65 -3.32 -4.64
N VAL A 116 17.09 -2.15 -4.29
CA VAL A 116 17.65 -0.81 -4.54
C VAL A 116 18.48 -0.38 -3.33
#